data_AF-X1IIH0-F1
#
_entry.id   AF-X1IIH0-F1
#
_cell.length_a   1.000
_cell.length_b   1.000
_cell.length_c   1.000
_cell.angle_alpha   90.00
_cell.angle_beta   90.00
_cell.angle_gamma   90.00
#
_symmetry.space_group_name_H-M   'P 1'
#
loop_
_entity.id
_entity.type
_entity.pdbx_description
1 polymer ?
#
loop_
_entity_poly.entity_id
_entity_poly.type
_entity_poly.pdbx_seq_one_letter_code
_entity_poly.pdbx_strand_id
1 'polypeptide(L)'
;ALAATSYGFEPIKMGEGITIRHLAGGPPGCPFATVVVNGARQAAHDLGCKLEVIWSDWSVEDMVIDFKEAVAARPDGIVVYGYAGEVAAGPIIDEAVSKGITVTSINTNFPTYEKKC
;
A
#
# COMPACT_ATOMS: atom_id res chain seq x y z
N ALA A 1 13.11 -48.75 5.82
CA ALA A 1 12.70 -47.35 6.00
C ALA A 1 12.84 -46.66 4.65
N LEU A 2 11.74 -46.23 4.04
CA LEU A 2 11.79 -45.42 2.83
C LEU A 2 12.01 -43.97 3.25
N ALA A 3 13.16 -43.41 2.88
CA ALA A 3 13.41 -41.98 2.99
C ALA A 3 12.53 -41.28 1.94
N ALA A 4 11.48 -40.61 2.40
CA ALA A 4 10.73 -39.69 1.57
C ALA A 4 11.58 -38.41 1.40
N THR A 5 12.31 -38.32 0.30
CA THR A 5 12.75 -37.02 -0.21
C THR A 5 11.50 -36.25 -0.61
N SER A 6 11.01 -35.38 0.27
CA SER A 6 10.08 -34.34 -0.14
C SER A 6 10.83 -33.42 -1.09
N TYR A 7 10.42 -33.41 -2.36
CA TYR A 7 10.71 -32.25 -3.20
C TYR A 7 9.96 -31.08 -2.57
N GLY A 8 10.67 -30.28 -1.78
CA GLY A 8 10.12 -29.08 -1.16
C GLY A 8 9.67 -28.15 -2.26
N PHE A 9 8.36 -28.10 -2.51
CA PHE A 9 7.78 -27.01 -3.26
C PHE A 9 7.77 -25.81 -2.32
N GLU A 10 8.88 -25.08 -2.26
CA GLU A 10 8.88 -23.74 -1.70
C GLU A 10 8.01 -22.88 -2.63
N PRO A 11 6.85 -22.38 -2.17
CA PRO A 11 6.00 -21.57 -3.01
C PRO A 11 6.77 -20.30 -3.42
N ILE A 12 6.83 -20.03 -4.73
CA ILE A 12 7.39 -18.78 -5.23
C ILE A 12 6.54 -17.63 -4.69
N LYS A 13 7.17 -16.80 -3.86
CA LYS A 13 6.56 -15.59 -3.32
C LYS A 13 6.71 -14.46 -4.32
N MET A 14 5.62 -14.17 -5.03
CA MET A 14 5.59 -13.22 -6.16
C MET A 14 5.97 -11.79 -5.78
N GLY A 15 5.90 -11.43 -4.51
CA GLY A 15 6.22 -10.11 -3.98
C GLY A 15 7.62 -9.97 -3.39
N GLU A 16 8.50 -10.97 -3.50
CA GLU A 16 9.87 -10.84 -3.03
C GLU A 16 10.60 -9.67 -3.70
N GLY A 17 11.27 -8.85 -2.90
CA GLY A 17 11.94 -7.62 -3.35
C GLY A 17 11.02 -6.41 -3.56
N ILE A 18 9.70 -6.60 -3.50
CA ILE A 18 8.72 -5.51 -3.62
C ILE A 18 8.48 -4.85 -2.26
N THR A 19 8.49 -3.52 -2.23
CA THR A 19 8.12 -2.70 -1.07
C THR A 19 6.83 -1.94 -1.36
N ILE A 20 5.84 -2.08 -0.47
CA ILE A 20 4.56 -1.39 -0.52
C ILE A 20 4.42 -0.48 0.70
N ARG A 21 4.03 0.78 0.47
CA ARG A 21 3.60 1.70 1.53
C ARG A 21 2.08 1.76 1.58
N HIS A 22 1.50 1.42 2.72
CA HIS A 22 0.07 1.45 2.97
C HIS A 22 -0.27 2.62 3.90
N LEU A 23 -0.93 3.64 3.37
CA LEU A 23 -1.42 4.77 4.12
C LEU A 23 -2.77 4.37 4.71
N ALA A 24 -2.77 3.96 5.98
CA ALA A 24 -3.92 3.40 6.68
C ALA A 24 -5.04 4.42 6.92
N GLY A 25 -4.76 5.71 6.75
CA GLY A 25 -5.69 6.82 6.96
C GLY A 25 -5.96 7.07 8.44
N GLY A 26 -6.55 6.11 9.15
CA GLY A 26 -6.92 6.26 10.57
C GLY A 26 -5.76 6.17 11.55
N PRO A 27 -6.04 6.20 12.87
CA PRO A 27 -5.03 5.97 13.90
C PRO A 27 -4.87 4.48 14.22
N PRO A 28 -3.73 4.05 14.80
CA PRO A 28 -3.55 2.70 15.31
C PRO A 28 -4.63 2.33 16.33
N GLY A 29 -5.21 1.13 16.20
CA GLY A 29 -6.26 0.65 17.11
C GLY A 29 -7.67 1.10 16.75
N CYS A 30 -7.86 1.95 15.72
CA CYS A 30 -9.22 2.26 15.25
C CYS A 30 -9.84 1.01 14.59
N PRO A 31 -11.13 0.70 14.82
CA PRO A 31 -11.73 -0.56 14.37
C PRO A 31 -11.64 -0.80 12.87
N PHE A 32 -11.83 0.24 12.06
CA PHE A 32 -11.83 0.13 10.61
C PHE A 32 -10.42 -0.08 10.04
N ALA A 33 -9.49 0.86 10.25
CA ALA A 33 -8.16 0.80 9.65
C ALA A 33 -7.35 -0.39 10.19
N THR A 34 -7.57 -0.80 11.45
CA THR A 34 -6.90 -1.99 12.00
C THR A 34 -7.26 -3.26 11.23
N VAL A 35 -8.53 -3.45 10.86
CA VAL A 35 -8.96 -4.62 10.08
C VAL A 35 -8.34 -4.60 8.68
N VAL A 36 -8.35 -3.44 8.01
CA VAL A 36 -7.76 -3.28 6.67
C VAL A 36 -6.25 -3.55 6.70
N VAL A 37 -5.53 -2.97 7.66
CA VAL A 37 -4.09 -3.18 7.82
C VAL A 37 -3.76 -4.62 8.16
N ASN A 38 -4.57 -5.31 8.96
CA ASN A 38 -4.38 -6.73 9.23
C ASN A 38 -4.51 -7.58 7.96
N GLY A 39 -5.49 -7.27 7.10
CA GLY A 39 -5.61 -7.89 5.78
C GLY A 39 -4.39 -7.61 4.89
N ALA A 40 -3.92 -6.36 4.85
CA ALA A 40 -2.72 -5.98 4.09
C ALA A 40 -1.46 -6.71 4.59
N ARG A 41 -1.28 -6.85 5.91
CA ARG A 41 -0.17 -7.60 6.52
C ARG A 41 -0.22 -9.08 6.17
N GLN A 42 -1.40 -9.68 6.20
CA GLN A 42 -1.58 -11.07 5.79
C GLN A 42 -1.22 -11.26 4.31
N ALA A 43 -1.73 -10.40 3.44
CA ALA A 43 -1.39 -10.44 2.01
C ALA A 43 0.12 -10.26 1.78
N ALA A 44 0.76 -9.35 2.51
CA ALA A 44 2.21 -9.13 2.41
C ALA A 44 3.01 -10.37 2.86
N HIS A 45 2.59 -11.03 3.93
CA HIS A 45 3.20 -12.28 4.39
C HIS A 45 3.11 -13.39 3.33
N ASP A 46 1.92 -13.55 2.75
CA ASP A 46 1.61 -14.62 1.80
C ASP A 46 2.33 -14.40 0.46
N LEU A 47 2.42 -13.14 0.03
CA LEU A 47 3.11 -12.75 -1.22
C LEU A 47 4.62 -12.55 -1.03
N GLY A 48 5.11 -12.37 0.20
CA GLY A 48 6.53 -12.13 0.50
C GLY A 48 7.02 -10.70 0.27
N CYS A 49 6.12 -9.71 0.16
CA CYS A 49 6.52 -8.31 0.01
C CYS A 49 6.75 -7.62 1.36
N LYS A 50 7.54 -6.55 1.34
CA LYS A 50 7.73 -5.67 2.49
C LYS A 50 6.57 -4.68 2.56
N LEU A 51 5.85 -4.66 3.67
CA LEU A 51 4.78 -3.70 3.92
C LEU A 51 5.19 -2.67 4.97
N GLU A 52 5.11 -1.39 4.63
CA GLU A 52 5.28 -0.26 5.53
C GLU A 52 3.91 0.40 5.75
N VAL A 53 3.49 0.54 7.01
CA VAL A 53 2.17 1.11 7.35
C VAL A 53 2.34 2.49 7.96
N ILE A 54 1.63 3.46 7.41
CA ILE A 54 1.63 4.87 7.85
C ILE A 54 0.22 5.19 8.34
N TRP A 55 0.10 5.89 9.46
CA TRP A 55 -1.17 6.19 10.12
C TRP A 55 -1.34 7.70 10.26
N SER A 56 -2.53 8.22 9.97
CA SER A 56 -2.75 9.67 9.77
C SER A 56 -3.97 10.21 10.50
N ASP A 57 -4.54 9.47 11.46
CA ASP A 57 -5.71 9.86 12.28
C ASP A 57 -6.93 10.45 11.50
N TRP A 58 -7.11 10.04 10.24
CA TRP A 58 -8.09 10.60 9.28
C TRP A 58 -7.94 12.11 9.01
N SER A 59 -6.81 12.69 9.38
CA SER A 59 -6.44 14.07 9.06
C SER A 59 -6.08 14.17 7.59
N VAL A 60 -6.85 14.96 6.83
CA VAL A 60 -6.60 15.18 5.40
C VAL A 60 -5.23 15.83 5.17
N GLU A 61 -4.80 16.71 6.07
CA GLU A 61 -3.49 17.35 6.00
C GLU A 61 -2.37 16.31 6.16
N ASP A 62 -2.44 15.48 7.19
CA ASP A 62 -1.43 14.45 7.45
C ASP A 62 -1.41 13.40 6.33
N MET A 63 -2.58 12.98 5.84
CA MET A 63 -2.66 12.05 4.71
C MET A 63 -1.99 12.59 3.44
N VAL A 64 -2.08 13.90 3.17
CA VAL A 64 -1.40 14.54 2.03
C VAL A 64 0.11 14.63 2.26
N ILE A 65 0.54 14.95 3.49
CA ILE A 65 1.96 14.97 3.86
C ILE A 65 2.56 13.57 3.73
N ASP A 66 1.93 12.58 4.35
CA ASP A 66 2.31 11.17 4.32
C ASP A 66 2.38 10.63 2.89
N PHE A 67 1.47 11.05 2.00
CA PHE A 67 1.50 10.63 0.60
C PHE A 67 2.72 11.20 -0.14
N LYS A 68 3.05 12.48 0.08
CA LYS A 68 4.28 13.07 -0.49
C LYS A 68 5.53 12.37 0.06
N GLU A 69 5.56 12.05 1.34
CA GLU A 69 6.66 11.31 1.96
C GLU A 69 6.77 9.88 1.42
N ALA A 70 5.65 9.21 1.19
CA ALA A 70 5.61 7.90 0.55
C ALA A 70 6.18 7.95 -0.87
N VAL A 71 5.82 8.96 -1.68
CA VAL A 71 6.41 9.17 -3.01
C VAL A 71 7.91 9.47 -2.94
N ALA A 72 8.34 10.26 -1.97
CA ALA A 72 9.76 10.58 -1.77
C ALA A 72 10.61 9.36 -1.42
N ALA A 73 10.05 8.40 -0.68
CA ALA A 73 10.72 7.16 -0.32
C ALA A 73 10.86 6.16 -1.48
N ARG A 74 10.16 6.37 -2.60
CA ARG A 74 10.20 5.53 -3.81
C ARG A 74 10.00 4.03 -3.54
N PRO A 75 8.90 3.60 -2.89
CA PRO A 75 8.50 2.20 -2.87
C PRO A 75 8.08 1.76 -4.29
N ASP A 76 7.93 0.46 -4.52
CA ASP A 76 7.36 -0.07 -5.75
C ASP A 76 5.86 0.23 -5.86
N GLY A 77 5.17 0.29 -4.71
CA GLY A 77 3.75 0.62 -4.67
C GLY A 77 3.29 1.42 -3.45
N ILE A 78 2.24 2.20 -3.65
CA ILE A 78 1.56 2.99 -2.62
C ILE A 78 0.06 2.68 -2.64
N VAL A 79 -0.49 2.38 -1.46
CA VAL A 79 -1.92 2.19 -1.24
C VAL A 79 -2.44 3.38 -0.43
N VAL A 80 -3.46 4.07 -0.94
CA VAL A 80 -3.98 5.32 -0.34
C VAL A 80 -5.51 5.36 -0.37
N TYR A 81 -6.13 6.20 0.46
CA TYR A 81 -7.58 6.43 0.41
C TYR A 81 -7.90 7.70 -0.38
N GLY A 82 -9.02 7.68 -1.10
CA GLY A 82 -9.58 8.81 -1.86
C GLY A 82 -9.97 10.06 -1.05
N TYR A 83 -9.92 10.02 0.28
CA TYR A 83 -10.43 11.10 1.16
C TYR A 83 -9.74 12.45 0.99
N ALA A 84 -8.48 12.49 0.55
CA ALA A 84 -7.80 13.76 0.26
C ALA A 84 -8.39 14.51 -0.94
N GLY A 85 -9.19 13.82 -1.77
CA GLY A 85 -9.75 14.36 -3.00
C GLY A 85 -8.72 14.56 -4.10
N GLU A 86 -9.20 14.66 -5.34
CA GLU A 86 -8.34 14.67 -6.53
C GLU A 86 -7.54 15.97 -6.71
N VAL A 87 -8.05 17.08 -6.18
CA VAL A 87 -7.36 18.38 -6.25
C VAL A 87 -6.03 18.34 -5.50
N ALA A 88 -6.00 17.68 -4.33
CA ALA A 88 -4.79 17.55 -3.53
C ALA A 88 -3.95 16.34 -3.94
N ALA A 89 -4.59 15.19 -4.19
CA ALA A 89 -3.89 13.94 -4.47
C ALA A 89 -3.43 13.79 -5.92
N GLY A 90 -4.15 14.34 -6.90
CA GLY A 90 -3.88 14.18 -8.33
C GLY A 90 -2.45 14.51 -8.75
N PRO A 91 -1.91 15.70 -8.39
CA PRO A 91 -0.51 16.03 -8.67
C PRO A 91 0.50 15.08 -8.02
N ILE A 92 0.19 14.54 -6.83
CA ILE A 92 1.05 13.59 -6.10
C ILE A 92 1.03 12.23 -6.79
N ILE A 93 -0.14 11.80 -7.30
CA ILE A 93 -0.30 10.58 -8.11
C ILE A 93 0.52 10.70 -9.40
N ASP A 94 0.40 11.82 -10.11
CA ASP A 94 1.15 12.06 -11.34
C ASP A 94 2.67 12.02 -11.09
N GLU A 95 3.13 12.62 -9.98
CA GLU A 95 4.53 12.53 -9.55
C GLU A 95 4.95 11.09 -9.26
N ALA A 96 4.14 10.33 -8.52
CA ALA A 96 4.42 8.93 -8.19
C ALA A 96 4.57 8.07 -9.45
N VAL A 97 3.60 8.17 -10.37
CA VAL A 97 3.60 7.42 -11.64
C VAL A 97 4.81 7.82 -12.50
N SER A 98 5.16 9.11 -12.55
CA SER A 98 6.35 9.58 -13.28
C SER A 98 7.67 8.98 -12.74
N LYS A 99 7.69 8.56 -11.47
CA LYS A 99 8.82 7.89 -10.80
C LYS A 99 8.77 6.37 -10.91
N GLY A 100 7.78 5.80 -11.62
CA GLY A 100 7.57 4.36 -11.76
C GLY A 100 6.93 3.69 -10.55
N ILE A 101 6.32 4.47 -9.65
CA ILE A 101 5.63 3.95 -8.47
C ILE A 101 4.19 3.59 -8.85
N THR A 102 3.75 2.37 -8.54
CA THR A 102 2.35 1.98 -8.73
C THR A 102 1.51 2.55 -7.60
N VAL A 103 0.52 3.37 -7.89
CA VAL A 103 -0.42 3.86 -6.87
C VAL A 103 -1.73 3.11 -7.02
N THR A 104 -2.41 2.82 -5.92
CA THR A 104 -3.78 2.31 -5.96
C THR A 104 -4.61 2.87 -4.81
N SER A 105 -5.90 3.10 -5.06
CA SER A 105 -6.82 3.59 -4.04
C SER A 105 -7.60 2.44 -3.40
N ILE A 106 -7.87 2.52 -2.09
CA ILE A 106 -8.67 1.52 -1.37
C ILE A 106 -9.87 2.16 -0.66
N ASN A 107 -11.01 1.45 -0.65
CA ASN A 107 -12.29 1.82 -0.02
C ASN A 107 -12.98 3.09 -0.59
N THR A 108 -12.21 4.11 -0.94
CA THR A 108 -12.63 5.36 -1.57
C THR A 108 -11.69 5.63 -2.74
N ASN A 109 -12.25 6.02 -3.89
CA ASN A 109 -11.51 6.16 -5.12
C ASN A 109 -11.19 7.62 -5.46
N PHE A 110 -10.39 7.79 -6.51
CA PHE A 110 -10.20 9.04 -7.23
C PHE A 110 -10.85 8.91 -8.62
N PRO A 111 -12.14 9.28 -8.80
CA PRO A 111 -12.92 8.93 -9.99
C PRO A 111 -12.30 9.30 -11.35
N THR A 112 -11.59 10.43 -11.44
CA THR A 112 -10.90 10.88 -12.66
C THR A 112 -9.48 10.34 -12.78
N TYR A 113 -8.85 9.96 -11.66
CA TYR A 113 -7.49 9.39 -11.62
C TYR A 113 -7.45 7.85 -11.57
N GLU A 114 -8.59 7.18 -11.49
CA GLU A 114 -8.68 5.72 -11.34
C GLU A 114 -7.99 4.95 -12.47
N LYS A 115 -7.89 5.51 -13.68
CA LYS A 115 -7.16 4.90 -14.80
C LYS A 115 -5.64 4.98 -14.68
N LYS A 116 -5.13 5.83 -13.79
CA LYS A 116 -3.71 6.03 -13.49
C LYS A 116 -3.28 5.31 -12.20
N CYS A 117 -4.26 4.92 -11.37
CA CYS A 117 -4.07 4.20 -10.11
C CYS A 117 -4.49 2.72 -10.23
#